data_AF-A0AAJ1S5K9-F1
#
_entry.id   AF-A0AAJ1S5K9-F1
#
_cell.length_a   1.000
_cell.length_b   1.000
_cell.length_c   1.000
_cell.angle_alpha   90.00
_cell.angle_beta   90.00
_cell.angle_gamma   90.00
#
_symmetry.space_group_name_H-M   'P 1'
#
loop_
_entity.id
_entity.type
_entity.pdbx_description
1 polymer ?
#
loop_
_entity_poly.entity_id
_entity_poly.type
_entity_poly.pdbx_seq_one_letter_code
_entity_poly.pdbx_strand_id
1 'polypeptide(L)'
;MDLAASGQSYVARAEWTTVADAASLRVYPTAAGRQASTRLVDPGQAWAEVLRLAPDADKPGMREQFVCHWRFAEFAQPGKVSWNLEPWRPQVDTAAMITSRCNPGAAEESA
;
A
#
# COMPACT_ATOMS: atom_id res chain seq x y z
N MET A 1 -29.18 16.10 -11.99
CA MET A 1 -29.14 14.63 -11.84
C MET A 1 -28.25 14.31 -10.66
N ASP A 2 -28.70 13.35 -9.87
CA ASP A 2 -28.66 13.31 -8.41
C ASP A 2 -27.31 13.21 -7.70
N LEU A 3 -27.31 13.78 -6.49
CA LEU A 3 -26.29 13.73 -5.46
C LEU A 3 -26.59 12.55 -4.51
N ALA A 4 -25.90 11.43 -4.70
CA ALA A 4 -25.68 10.39 -3.69
C ALA A 4 -24.37 9.65 -4.01
N ALA A 5 -23.47 9.54 -3.04
CA ALA A 5 -22.15 8.93 -3.18
C ALA A 5 -22.23 7.48 -3.69
N SER A 6 -21.46 7.16 -4.74
CA SER A 6 -21.08 5.77 -5.05
C SER A 6 -19.60 5.60 -4.72
N GLY A 7 -19.28 4.54 -3.98
CA GLY A 7 -17.94 4.15 -3.58
C GLY A 7 -16.96 4.06 -4.74
N GLN A 8 -16.11 5.08 -4.86
CA GLN A 8 -14.98 5.04 -5.76
C GLN A 8 -13.86 4.28 -5.06
N SER A 9 -13.57 3.07 -5.54
CA SER A 9 -12.52 2.22 -4.97
C SER A 9 -11.15 2.85 -5.19
N TYR A 10 -10.34 2.89 -4.13
CA TYR A 10 -8.95 3.33 -4.16
C TYR A 10 -7.99 2.19 -4.53
N VAL A 11 -8.37 0.93 -4.30
CA VAL A 11 -7.55 -0.25 -4.58
C VAL A 11 -8.24 -1.16 -5.59
N ALA A 12 -7.63 -1.30 -6.77
CA ALA A 12 -8.16 -2.14 -7.83
C ALA A 12 -8.01 -3.64 -7.50
N ARG A 13 -6.84 -4.02 -6.99
CA ARG A 13 -6.44 -5.41 -6.75
C ARG A 13 -5.45 -5.48 -5.58
N ALA A 14 -5.44 -6.60 -4.87
CA ALA A 14 -4.38 -6.96 -3.92
C ALA A 14 -4.07 -8.44 -4.13
N GLU A 15 -2.83 -8.77 -4.50
CA GLU A 15 -2.46 -10.13 -4.91
C GLU A 15 -1.19 -10.58 -4.22
N TRP A 16 -1.27 -11.71 -3.52
CA TRP A 16 -0.11 -12.37 -2.95
C TRP A 16 0.77 -12.96 -4.06
N THR A 17 2.08 -12.79 -3.90
CA THR A 17 3.11 -13.39 -4.72
C THR A 17 4.30 -13.79 -3.85
N THR A 18 5.30 -14.39 -4.47
CA THR A 18 6.56 -14.77 -3.83
C THR A 18 7.70 -14.10 -4.58
N VAL A 19 8.49 -13.30 -3.86
CA VAL A 19 9.70 -12.65 -4.38
C VAL A 19 10.87 -13.17 -3.56
N ALA A 20 11.85 -13.79 -4.23
CA ALA A 20 13.02 -14.40 -3.58
C ALA A 20 12.65 -15.28 -2.37
N ASP A 21 11.70 -16.21 -2.58
CA ASP A 21 11.15 -17.14 -1.57
C ASP A 21 10.43 -16.50 -0.38
N ALA A 22 10.17 -15.19 -0.43
CA ALA A 22 9.47 -14.45 0.62
C ALA A 22 8.11 -13.94 0.13
N ALA A 23 7.09 -13.99 0.99
CA ALA A 23 5.74 -13.53 0.66
C ALA A 23 5.72 -12.00 0.44
N SER A 24 5.05 -11.55 -0.61
CA SER A 24 4.80 -10.13 -0.91
C SER A 24 3.37 -9.95 -1.38
N LEU A 25 2.66 -8.96 -0.84
CA LEU A 25 1.34 -8.55 -1.28
C LEU A 25 1.48 -7.34 -2.18
N ARG A 26 1.19 -7.50 -3.48
CA ARG A 26 1.17 -6.38 -4.41
C ARG A 26 -0.19 -5.68 -4.36
N VAL A 27 -0.21 -4.42 -3.94
CA VAL A 27 -1.41 -3.58 -3.91
C VAL A 27 -1.42 -2.67 -5.13
N TYR A 28 -2.48 -2.74 -5.94
CA TYR A 28 -2.61 -1.99 -7.19
C TYR A 28 -3.61 -0.83 -7.00
N PRO A 29 -3.16 0.43 -6.91
CA PRO A 29 -4.07 1.57 -6.70
C PRO A 29 -4.81 1.93 -7.99
N THR A 30 -6.06 2.36 -7.86
CA THR A 30 -6.82 2.97 -8.97
C THR A 30 -6.32 4.39 -9.24
N ALA A 31 -6.75 5.00 -10.36
CA ALA A 31 -6.47 6.42 -10.61
C ALA A 31 -7.02 7.33 -9.50
N ALA A 32 -8.20 7.01 -8.96
CA ALA A 32 -8.77 7.72 -7.82
C ALA A 32 -7.93 7.54 -6.55
N GLY A 33 -7.42 6.33 -6.29
CA GLY A 33 -6.52 6.04 -5.18
C GLY A 33 -5.22 6.84 -5.25
N ARG A 34 -4.60 6.92 -6.44
CA ARG A 34 -3.40 7.75 -6.65
C ARG A 34 -3.68 9.24 -6.43
N GLN A 35 -4.82 9.73 -6.91
CA GLN A 35 -5.21 11.13 -6.71
C GLN A 35 -5.51 11.43 -5.22
N ALA A 36 -6.14 10.51 -4.49
CA ALA A 36 -6.38 10.65 -3.07
C ALA A 36 -5.08 10.63 -2.24
N SER A 37 -4.17 9.71 -2.58
CA SER A 37 -2.81 9.61 -2.04
C SER A 37 -2.03 10.94 -2.18
N THR A 38 -1.99 11.52 -3.38
CA THR A 38 -1.33 12.82 -3.63
C THR A 38 -1.98 14.01 -2.91
N ARG A 39 -3.26 13.89 -2.52
CA ARG A 39 -3.96 14.88 -1.69
C ARG A 39 -3.86 14.60 -0.19
N LEU A 40 -3.10 13.59 0.22
CA LEU A 40 -2.92 13.18 1.61
C LEU A 40 -4.25 12.86 2.31
N VAL A 41 -5.23 12.32 1.58
CA VAL A 41 -6.48 11.80 2.15
C VAL A 41 -6.15 10.68 3.16
N ASP A 42 -6.97 10.53 4.20
CA ASP A 42 -6.78 9.44 5.17
C ASP A 42 -6.81 8.05 4.49
N PRO A 43 -5.84 7.16 4.78
CA PRO A 43 -5.74 5.85 4.13
C PRO A 43 -6.75 4.81 4.63
N GLY A 44 -7.61 5.12 5.61
CA GLY A 44 -8.47 4.14 6.29
C GLY A 44 -9.41 3.39 5.34
N GLN A 45 -10.07 4.09 4.42
CA GLN A 45 -10.91 3.45 3.40
C GLN A 45 -10.07 2.55 2.48
N ALA A 46 -8.93 3.04 2.01
CA ALA A 46 -8.07 2.29 1.10
C ALA A 46 -7.50 1.03 1.77
N TRP A 47 -7.13 1.11 3.05
CA TRP A 47 -6.71 -0.06 3.84
C TRP A 47 -7.84 -1.07 4.02
N ALA A 48 -9.06 -0.62 4.32
CA ALA A 48 -10.22 -1.50 4.41
C ALA A 48 -10.50 -2.21 3.07
N GLU A 49 -10.28 -1.54 1.93
CA GLU A 49 -10.36 -2.17 0.61
C GLU A 49 -9.27 -3.22 0.39
N VAL A 50 -8.03 -2.99 0.84
CA VAL A 50 -6.96 -4.01 0.83
C VAL A 50 -7.41 -5.25 1.61
N LEU A 51 -7.92 -5.10 2.83
CA LEU A 51 -8.37 -6.23 3.66
C LEU A 51 -9.59 -6.96 3.07
N ARG A 52 -10.47 -6.26 2.34
CA ARG A 52 -11.56 -6.92 1.62
C ARG A 52 -11.06 -7.78 0.46
N LEU A 53 -9.97 -7.37 -0.20
CA LEU A 53 -9.38 -8.07 -1.35
C LEU A 53 -8.40 -9.19 -0.92
N ALA A 54 -7.68 -8.99 0.18
CA ALA A 54 -6.74 -9.92 0.79
C ALA A 54 -6.99 -10.01 2.31
N PRO A 55 -7.98 -10.80 2.77
CA PRO A 55 -8.41 -10.85 4.18
C PRO A 55 -7.34 -11.26 5.18
N ASP A 56 -6.29 -11.94 4.72
CA ASP A 56 -5.17 -12.37 5.55
C ASP A 56 -4.00 -11.38 5.57
N ALA A 57 -4.16 -10.19 4.97
CA ALA A 57 -3.13 -9.15 4.90
C ALA A 57 -2.92 -8.35 6.20
N ASP A 58 -3.80 -8.49 7.19
CA ASP A 58 -3.67 -7.84 8.51
C ASP A 58 -2.62 -8.56 9.38
N LYS A 59 -1.40 -8.63 8.88
CA LYS A 59 -0.23 -9.16 9.58
C LYS A 59 0.59 -8.00 10.17
N PRO A 60 1.36 -8.22 11.25
CA PRO A 60 2.11 -7.14 11.89
C PRO A 60 2.98 -6.36 10.90
N GLY A 61 2.90 -5.02 10.94
CA GLY A 61 3.68 -4.12 10.08
C GLY A 61 3.13 -3.87 8.67
N MET A 62 2.14 -4.64 8.20
CA MET A 62 1.58 -4.49 6.85
C MET A 62 0.84 -3.16 6.66
N ARG A 63 0.07 -2.74 7.68
CA ARG A 63 -0.65 -1.47 7.64
C ARG A 63 0.30 -0.27 7.63
N GLU A 64 1.38 -0.33 8.41
CA GLU A 64 2.37 0.74 8.50
C GLU A 64 3.10 0.92 7.17
N GLN A 65 3.48 -0.18 6.51
CA GLN A 65 4.01 -0.17 5.14
C GLN A 65 3.01 0.45 4.16
N PHE A 66 1.74 0.04 4.21
CA PHE A 66 0.69 0.58 3.34
C PHE A 66 0.50 2.09 3.53
N VAL A 67 0.43 2.55 4.77
CA VAL A 67 0.30 3.98 5.09
C VAL A 67 1.50 4.76 4.58
N CYS A 68 2.71 4.20 4.68
CA CYS A 68 3.90 4.83 4.11
C CYS A 68 3.80 4.93 2.58
N HIS A 69 3.45 3.84 1.89
CA HIS A 69 3.25 3.85 0.44
C HIS A 69 2.17 4.85 0.01
N TRP A 70 1.02 4.84 0.67
CA TRP A 70 -0.08 5.77 0.42
C TRP A 70 0.36 7.23 0.54
N ARG A 71 1.27 7.56 1.46
CA ARG A 71 1.70 8.95 1.67
C ARG A 71 2.83 9.37 0.75
N PHE A 72 3.71 8.45 0.33
CA PHE A 72 4.99 8.82 -0.27
C PHE A 72 5.24 8.24 -1.67
N ALA A 73 4.62 7.12 -2.03
CA ALA A 73 4.98 6.40 -3.26
C ALA A 73 4.75 7.28 -4.52
N GLU A 74 3.59 7.95 -4.61
CA GLU A 74 3.29 8.81 -5.76
C GLU A 74 4.16 10.07 -5.85
N PHE A 75 4.78 10.49 -4.75
CA PHE A 75 5.72 11.63 -4.76
C PHE A 75 7.14 11.19 -5.09
N ALA A 76 7.57 10.04 -4.57
CA ALA A 76 8.93 9.54 -4.75
C ALA A 76 9.13 8.88 -6.12
N GLN A 77 8.15 8.09 -6.57
CA GLN A 77 8.16 7.37 -7.86
C GLN A 77 6.71 7.31 -8.40
N PRO A 78 6.24 8.37 -9.06
CA PRO A 78 4.88 8.43 -9.59
C PRO A 78 4.58 7.26 -10.52
N GLY A 79 3.39 6.67 -10.39
CA GLY A 79 2.93 5.66 -11.35
C GLY A 79 3.50 4.25 -11.18
N LYS A 80 4.17 3.92 -10.06
CA LYS A 80 4.53 2.51 -9.75
C LYS A 80 3.32 1.59 -9.95
N VAL A 81 3.51 0.45 -10.61
CA VAL A 81 2.42 -0.48 -10.93
C VAL A 81 1.75 -1.00 -9.66
N SER A 82 2.54 -1.37 -8.65
CA SER A 82 2.07 -1.79 -7.33
C SER A 82 2.85 -1.15 -6.19
N TRP A 83 2.22 -1.14 -5.03
CA TRP A 83 2.86 -0.91 -3.73
C TRP A 83 2.91 -2.25 -3.01
N ASN A 84 4.11 -2.76 -2.76
CA ASN A 84 4.29 -4.10 -2.23
C ASN A 84 4.38 -4.04 -0.71
N LEU A 85 3.72 -4.98 -0.03
CA LEU A 85 3.71 -5.10 1.42
C LEU A 85 4.22 -6.48 1.81
N GLU A 86 5.17 -6.54 2.73
CA GLU A 86 5.83 -7.79 3.09
C GLU A 86 5.72 -8.09 4.58
N PRO A 87 5.15 -9.23 4.99
CA PRO A 87 4.95 -9.56 6.40
C PRO A 87 6.23 -10.00 7.12
N TRP A 88 7.30 -10.25 6.37
CA TRP A 88 8.61 -10.61 6.92
C TRP A 88 9.47 -9.38 7.23
N ARG A 89 9.06 -8.17 6.83
CA ARG A 89 9.78 -6.95 7.18
C ARG A 89 9.66 -6.67 8.68
N PRO A 90 10.72 -6.16 9.32
CA PRO A 90 10.68 -5.85 10.74
C PRO A 90 9.67 -4.72 11.00
N GLN A 91 8.94 -4.85 12.11
CA GLN A 91 8.16 -3.74 12.65
C GLN A 91 9.12 -2.69 13.20
N VAL A 92 9.00 -1.47 12.69
CA VAL A 92 9.85 -0.33 13.05
C VAL A 92 8.97 0.88 13.33
N ASP A 93 9.53 1.89 14.00
CA ASP A 93 8.81 3.15 14.17
C ASP A 93 8.61 3.89 12.83
N THR A 94 7.74 4.90 12.85
CA THR A 94 7.40 5.69 11.67
C THR A 94 8.62 6.33 10.99
N ALA A 95 9.61 6.79 11.76
CA ALA A 95 10.78 7.45 11.20
C ALA A 95 11.67 6.44 10.46
N ALA A 96 11.90 5.27 11.05
CA ALA A 96 12.60 4.16 10.42
C ALA A 96 11.86 3.65 9.16
N MET A 97 10.52 3.56 9.19
CA MET A 97 9.71 3.18 8.02
C MET A 97 9.90 4.16 6.85
N ILE A 98 9.88 5.47 7.12
CA ILE A 98 10.04 6.50 6.08
C ILE A 98 11.47 6.52 5.54
N THR A 99 12.47 6.49 6.42
CA THR A 99 13.89 6.55 6.02
C THR A 99 14.35 5.31 5.24
N SER A 100 13.71 4.16 5.48
CA SER A 100 13.86 2.95 4.68
C SER A 100 12.97 2.90 3.43
N ARG A 101 12.39 4.05 3.02
CA ARG A 101 11.55 4.18 1.82
C ARG A 101 10.37 3.20 1.81
N CYS A 102 9.74 3.01 2.98
CA CYS A 102 8.62 2.11 3.23
C CYS A 102 8.96 0.61 3.21
N ASN A 103 10.22 0.23 3.00
CA ASN A 103 10.67 -1.16 2.88
C ASN A 103 11.83 -1.47 3.84
N PRO A 104 11.59 -1.48 5.16
CA PRO A 104 12.64 -1.78 6.13
C PRO A 104 13.15 -3.22 6.00
N GLY A 105 14.38 -3.44 6.48
CA GLY A 105 15.00 -4.78 6.57
C GLY A 105 15.83 -5.16 5.34
N ALA A 106 15.19 -5.66 4.28
CA ALA A 106 15.89 -6.23 3.11
C ALA A 106 15.55 -5.50 1.81
N ALA A 107 16.33 -5.81 0.76
CA ALA A 107 16.19 -5.22 -0.56
C ALA A 107 14.76 -5.35 -1.12
N GLU A 108 14.33 -4.33 -1.85
CA GLU A 108 13.05 -4.32 -2.56
C GLU A 108 13.12 -5.19 -3.83
N GLU A 109 11.96 -5.68 -4.26
CA GLU A 109 11.80 -6.14 -5.64
C GLU A 109 12.15 -4.98 -6.61
N SER A 110 12.89 -5.28 -7.67
CA SER A 110 13.17 -4.28 -8.70
C SER A 110 11.86 -3.90 -9.40
N ALA A 111 11.55 -2.60 -9.40
CA ALA A 111 10.32 -2.01 -9.92
C ALA A 111 10.22 -2.09 -11.46
#